data_AF-A0A9D6UHF9-F1
#
_entry.id   AF-A0A9D6UHF9-F1
#
_cell.length_a   1.000
_cell.length_b   1.000
_cell.length_c   1.000
_cell.angle_alpha   90.00
_cell.angle_beta   90.00
_cell.angle_gamma   90.00
#
_symmetry.space_group_name_H-M   'P 1'
#
loop_
_entity.id
_entity.type
_entity.pdbx_description
1 polymer ?
#
loop_
_entity_poly.entity_id
_entity_poly.type
_entity_poly.pdbx_seq_one_letter_code
_entity_poly.pdbx_strand_id
1 'polypeptide(L)' 'MKEDKIIKASTRLKDILMNFPELTDYLLKMGICGCGDEDLNLTVAEMADAKGIDLNKLLEEVNRRIKGA' A
#
# COMPACT_ATOMS: atom_id res chain seq x y z
N MET A 1 7.74 -11.97 -15.39
CA MET A 1 7.80 -12.60 -14.06
C MET A 1 7.61 -11.47 -13.05
N LYS A 2 6.46 -11.38 -12.37
CA LYS A 2 6.33 -10.46 -11.24
C LYS A 2 7.16 -11.08 -10.11
N GLU A 3 8.24 -10.41 -9.70
CA GLU A 3 8.97 -10.81 -8.50
C GLU A 3 7.98 -10.78 -7.32
N ASP A 4 8.05 -11.78 -6.43
CA ASP A 4 7.37 -11.81 -5.13
C ASP A 4 7.90 -10.68 -4.22
N LYS A 5 7.64 -9.43 -4.60
CA LYS A 5 8.02 -8.25 -3.83
C LYS A 5 7.09 -8.14 -2.63
N ILE A 6 7.61 -8.54 -1.48
CA ILE A 6 6.95 -8.36 -0.19
C ILE A 6 6.95 -6.87 0.16
N ILE A 7 5.77 -6.31 0.34
CA ILE A 7 5.57 -4.96 0.86
C ILE A 7 5.91 -4.94 2.34
N LYS A 8 6.74 -3.97 2.73
CA LYS A 8 7.16 -3.74 4.11
C LYS A 8 6.56 -2.44 4.62
N ALA A 9 6.58 -2.27 5.94
CA ALA A 9 6.18 -1.04 6.63
C ALA A 9 6.88 0.22 6.05
N SER A 10 8.14 0.09 5.64
CA SER A 10 8.96 1.17 5.08
C SER A 10 8.77 1.39 3.57
N THR A 11 7.95 0.58 2.89
CA THR A 11 7.69 0.76 1.46
C THR A 11 6.84 2.01 1.26
N ARG A 12 7.19 2.87 0.29
CA ARG A 12 6.40 4.05 -0.04
C ARG A 12 5.18 3.67 -0.85
N LEU A 13 4.07 4.39 -0.64
CA LEU A 13 2.83 4.15 -1.38
C LEU A 13 3.01 4.31 -2.89
N LYS A 14 3.79 5.29 -3.35
CA LYS A 14 4.13 5.42 -4.77
C LYS A 14 4.81 4.18 -5.35
N ASP A 15 5.70 3.54 -4.59
CA ASP A 15 6.41 2.36 -5.07
C ASP A 15 5.45 1.18 -5.20
N ILE A 16 4.47 1.08 -4.30
CA ILE A 16 3.41 0.07 -4.39
C ILE A 16 2.57 0.30 -5.66
N LEU A 17 2.08 1.51 -5.89
CA LEU A 17 1.24 1.82 -7.05
C LEU A 17 1.98 1.65 -8.38
N MET A 18 3.27 2.01 -8.44
CA MET A 18 4.08 1.82 -9.64
C MET A 18 4.38 0.35 -9.95
N ASN A 19 4.61 -0.48 -8.93
CA ASN A 19 4.90 -1.91 -9.12
C ASN A 19 3.64 -2.78 -9.23
N PHE A 20 2.53 -2.33 -8.62
CA PHE A 20 1.28 -3.08 -8.47
C PHE A 20 0.07 -2.16 -8.73
N PRO A 21 -0.11 -1.65 -9.96
CA PRO A 21 -1.21 -0.74 -10.31
C PRO A 21 -2.60 -1.33 -10.03
N GLU A 22 -2.73 -2.66 -10.01
CA GLU A 22 -3.96 -3.38 -9.63
C GLU A 22 -4.43 -3.10 -8.20
N LEU A 23 -3.57 -2.60 -7.32
CA LEU A 23 -3.92 -2.26 -5.94
C LEU A 23 -4.54 -0.87 -5.79
N THR A 24 -4.51 -0.04 -6.84
CA THR A 24 -4.97 1.36 -6.81
C THR A 24 -6.41 1.47 -6.29
N ASP A 25 -7.33 0.71 -6.86
CA ASP A 25 -8.74 0.72 -6.45
C ASP A 25 -8.95 0.29 -4.98
N TYR A 26 -8.15 -0.66 -4.52
CA TYR A 26 -8.21 -1.13 -3.14
C TYR A 26 -7.71 -0.05 -2.17
N LEU A 27 -6.55 0.54 -2.46
CA LEU A 27 -5.96 1.59 -1.64
C LEU A 27 -6.84 2.85 -1.64
N LEU A 28 -7.49 3.19 -2.77
CA LEU A 28 -8.50 4.25 -2.85
C LEU A 28 -9.70 3.96 -1.95
N LYS A 29 -10.27 2.75 -2.01
CA LYS A 29 -11.42 2.35 -1.18
C LYS A 29 -11.11 2.40 0.32
N MET A 30 -9.88 2.10 0.70
CA MET A 30 -9.40 2.19 2.09
C MET A 30 -9.07 3.63 2.52
N GLY A 31 -9.12 4.61 1.60
CA GLY A 31 -8.67 5.97 1.85
C GLY A 31 -7.16 6.09 2.10
N ILE A 32 -6.37 5.10 1.64
CA ILE A 32 -4.92 4.97 1.81
C ILE A 32 -4.14 5.70 0.70
N CYS A 33 -4.71 5.86 -0.49
CA CYS A 33 -4.19 6.78 -1.48
C CYS A 33 -5.30 7.72 -1.93
N GLY A 34 -5.08 9.03 -1.85
CA GLY A 34 -5.96 10.06 -2.40
C GLY A 34 -5.32 10.79 -3.58
N CYS A 35 -6.00 11.81 -4.09
CA CYS A 35 -5.49 12.68 -5.17
C CYS A 35 -4.42 13.70 -4.72
N GLY A 36 -3.87 13.57 -3.50
CA GLY A 36 -2.81 14.43 -3.00
C GLY A 36 -1.44 13.77 -3.16
N ASP A 37 -0.49 14.47 -3.78
CA ASP A 37 0.90 14.01 -3.94
C ASP A 37 1.61 13.74 -2.60
N GLU A 38 1.12 14.32 -1.51
CA GLU A 38 1.69 14.16 -0.18
C GLU A 38 1.53 12.72 0.35
N ASP A 39 0.36 12.11 0.14
CA ASP A 39 0.08 10.73 0.59
C ASP A 39 1.02 9.73 -0.10
N LEU A 40 1.33 9.95 -1.38
CA LEU A 40 2.14 9.03 -2.18
C LEU A 40 3.61 8.94 -1.71
N ASN A 41 4.08 9.95 -0.99
CA ASN A 41 5.43 9.97 -0.42
C ASN A 41 5.52 9.30 0.95
N LEU A 42 4.37 9.03 1.60
CA LEU A 42 4.33 8.31 2.87
C LEU A 42 4.67 6.83 2.67
N THR A 43 5.28 6.27 3.71
CA THR A 43 5.42 4.82 3.88
C THR A 43 4.09 4.20 4.33
N VAL A 44 3.96 2.89 4.16
CA VAL A 44 2.78 2.14 4.67
C VAL A 44 2.59 2.36 6.17
N ALA A 45 3.68 2.43 6.94
CA ALA A 45 3.65 2.69 8.38
C ALA A 45 3.08 4.07 8.71
N GLU A 46 3.63 5.12 8.10
CA GLU A 46 3.18 6.50 8.33
C GLU A 46 1.72 6.67 7.94
N MET A 47 1.31 6.05 6.83
CA MET A 47 -0.09 6.15 6.41
C MET A 47 -1.03 5.36 7.32
N ALA A 48 -0.63 4.17 7.77
CA ALA A 48 -1.43 3.39 8.71
C ALA A 48 -1.64 4.16 10.03
N ASP A 49 -0.59 4.80 10.54
CA ASP A 49 -0.66 5.63 11.74
C ASP A 49 -1.59 6.85 11.54
N ALA A 50 -1.40 7.59 10.44
CA ALA A 50 -2.20 8.78 10.11
C ALA A 50 -3.71 8.48 9.97
N LYS A 51 -4.06 7.25 9.57
CA LYS A 51 -5.45 6.81 9.37
C LYS A 51 -6.00 5.96 10.53
N GLY A 52 -5.20 5.68 11.55
CA GLY A 52 -5.60 4.78 12.64
C GLY A 52 -5.87 3.34 12.18
N ILE A 53 -5.16 2.88 11.15
CA ILE A 53 -5.27 1.53 10.59
C ILE A 53 -4.23 0.62 11.26
N ASP A 54 -4.61 -0.62 11.52
CA ASP A 54 -3.66 -1.65 11.99
C ASP A 54 -2.65 -1.99 10.88
N LEU A 55 -1.40 -1.58 11.10
CA LEU A 55 -0.30 -1.78 10.16
C LEU A 55 -0.09 -3.25 9.78
N ASN A 56 -0.18 -4.17 10.75
CA ASN A 56 0.06 -5.59 10.48
C ASN A 56 -1.04 -6.16 9.59
N LYS A 57 -2.31 -5.82 9.88
CA LYS A 57 -3.44 -6.24 9.02
C LYS A 57 -3.35 -5.63 7.62
N LEU A 58 -2.92 -4.37 7.51
CA LEU A 58 -2.74 -3.73 6.21
C LEU A 58 -1.65 -4.43 5.39
N LEU A 59 -0.50 -4.71 5.99
CA LEU A 59 0.60 -5.41 5.33
C LEU A 59 0.20 -6.82 4.92
N GLU A 60 -0.52 -7.56 5.77
CA GLU A 60 -1.02 -8.89 5.45
C GLU A 60 -1.96 -8.85 4.24
N GLU A 61 -2.95 -7.96 4.26
CA GLU A 61 -3.93 -7.81 3.19
C GLU A 61 -3.30 -7.40 1.86
N VAL A 62 -2.41 -6.40 1.88
CA VAL A 62 -1.71 -5.92 0.67
C VAL A 62 -0.83 -7.03 0.09
N ASN A 63 -0.04 -7.71 0.92
CA ASN A 63 0.82 -8.81 0.45
C ASN A 63 0.01 -10.02 -0.04
N ARG A 64 -1.14 -10.32 0.58
CA ARG A 64 -2.04 -11.38 0.12
C ARG A 64 -2.58 -11.08 -1.27
N ARG A 65 -2.96 -9.83 -1.54
CA ARG A 65 -3.44 -9.40 -2.86
C ARG A 65 -2.35 -9.50 -3.92
N ILE A 66 -1.11 -9.13 -3.60
CA ILE A 66 0.02 -9.25 -4.53
C ILE A 66 0.29 -10.70 -4.92
N LYS A 67 0.25 -11.63 -3.95
CA LYS A 67 0.47 -13.07 -4.20
C LYS A 67 -0.67 -13.76 -4.95
N GLY A 68 -1.88 -13.19 -4.88
CA GLY A 68 -3.08 -13.71 -5.53
C GLY A 68 -3.43 -13.04 -6.86
N ALA A 69 -2.62 -12.08 -7.34
CA ALA A 69 -2.84 -11.28 -8.54
C ALA A 69 -1.85 -11.58 -9.68
#